data_AF-A0A962Y4R2-F1
#
_entry.id   AF-A0A962Y4R2-F1
#
_cell.length_a   1.000
_cell.length_b   1.000
_cell.length_c   1.000
_cell.angle_alpha   90.00
_cell.angle_beta   90.00
_cell.angle_gamma   90.00
#
_symmetry.space_group_name_H-M   'P 1'
#
loop_
_entity.id
_entity.type
_entity.pdbx_description
1 polymer ?
#
loop_
_entity_poly.entity_id
_entity_poly.type
_entity_poly.pdbx_seq_one_letter_code
_entity_poly.pdbx_strand_id
1 'polypeptide(L)'
;MDRLLSLSQAARMVGVPRRLLQQHIQEGRIDAFEGHIRMSELHKAYPEANSDRSGMIEKVARIREAALYKANRDGRPDVDHLSSELQRARVEIARLQDELDGYRQLAVETEGRLLDLQERCDARQAMMLGTLVGWFMNQLKLRESK
;
A
#
# COMPACT_ATOMS: atom_id res chain seq x y z
N MET A 1 -52.83 19.97 4.11
CA MET A 1 -52.01 20.34 2.93
C MET A 1 -51.20 19.13 2.54
N ASP A 2 -51.35 18.64 1.32
CA ASP A 2 -50.67 17.42 0.87
C ASP A 2 -49.21 17.73 0.51
N ARG A 3 -48.25 17.07 1.16
CA ARG A 3 -46.83 17.36 0.99
C ARG A 3 -46.35 16.73 -0.32
N LEU A 4 -45.82 17.56 -1.21
CA LEU A 4 -45.20 17.11 -2.46
C LEU A 4 -43.76 16.66 -2.20
N LEU A 5 -43.42 15.48 -2.71
CA LEU A 5 -42.10 14.87 -2.61
C LEU A 5 -41.51 14.71 -4.00
N SER A 6 -40.24 15.08 -4.18
CA SER A 6 -39.54 14.72 -5.41
C SER A 6 -39.43 13.18 -5.54
N LEU A 7 -39.32 12.67 -6.76
CA LEU A 7 -39.14 11.23 -7.02
C LEU A 7 -38.03 10.58 -6.17
N SER A 8 -36.91 11.28 -5.98
CA SER A 8 -35.80 10.80 -5.17
C SER A 8 -36.16 10.73 -3.69
N GLN A 9 -36.88 11.71 -3.17
CA GLN A 9 -37.33 11.73 -1.76
C GLN A 9 -38.40 10.66 -1.50
N ALA A 10 -39.34 10.49 -2.42
CA ALA A 10 -40.37 9.46 -2.35
C ALA A 10 -39.74 8.06 -2.38
N ALA A 11 -38.84 7.80 -3.34
CA ALA A 11 -38.13 6.51 -3.45
C ALA A 11 -37.34 6.18 -2.17
N ARG A 12 -36.69 7.20 -1.59
CA ARG A 12 -35.97 7.09 -0.32
C ARG A 12 -36.90 6.76 0.85
N MET A 13 -38.06 7.42 0.94
CA MET A 13 -39.03 7.20 2.02
C MET A 13 -39.64 5.79 1.99
N VAL A 14 -39.93 5.25 0.81
CA VAL A 14 -40.50 3.89 0.69
C VAL A 14 -39.45 2.79 0.59
N GLY A 15 -38.17 3.14 0.56
CA GLY A 15 -37.05 2.19 0.55
C GLY A 15 -36.94 1.40 -0.76
N VAL A 16 -37.38 1.95 -1.89
CA VAL A 16 -37.28 1.31 -3.21
C VAL A 16 -36.38 2.09 -4.16
N PRO A 17 -35.76 1.44 -5.16
CA PRO A 17 -34.96 2.15 -6.16
C PRO A 17 -35.82 3.16 -6.94
N ARG A 18 -35.25 4.34 -7.25
CA ARG A 18 -35.93 5.38 -8.05
C ARG A 18 -36.50 4.86 -9.38
N ARG A 19 -35.81 3.92 -10.03
CA ARG A 19 -36.27 3.29 -11.28
C ARG A 19 -37.55 2.48 -11.09
N LEU A 20 -37.68 1.77 -9.98
CA LEU A 20 -38.88 0.99 -9.66
C LEU A 20 -40.06 1.91 -9.38
N LEU A 21 -39.83 3.00 -8.64
CA LEU A 21 -40.85 4.02 -8.42
C LEU A 21 -41.29 4.70 -9.73
N GLN A 22 -40.33 4.97 -10.62
CA GLN A 22 -40.63 5.54 -11.94
C GLN A 22 -41.43 4.57 -12.84
N GLN A 23 -41.13 3.27 -12.77
CA GLN A 23 -41.90 2.24 -13.46
C GLN A 23 -43.35 2.21 -12.97
N HIS A 24 -43.59 2.29 -11.66
CA HIS A 24 -44.96 2.30 -11.13
C HIS A 24 -45.78 3.53 -11.50
N ILE A 25 -45.12 4.67 -11.74
CA ILE A 25 -45.76 5.86 -12.30
C ILE A 25 -46.13 5.61 -13.77
N GLN A 26 -45.25 4.99 -14.55
CA GLN A 26 -45.53 4.64 -15.96
C GLN A 26 -46.65 3.61 -16.09
N GLU A 27 -46.77 2.70 -15.14
CA GLU A 27 -47.84 1.70 -15.04
C GLU A 27 -49.16 2.28 -14.52
N GLY A 28 -49.22 3.58 -14.18
CA GLY A 28 -50.42 4.26 -13.69
C GLY A 28 -50.82 3.87 -12.26
N ARG A 29 -49.92 3.23 -11.49
CA ARG A 29 -50.17 2.81 -10.11
C ARG A 29 -49.99 3.94 -9.09
N ILE A 30 -49.29 5.02 -9.47
CA ILE A 30 -49.00 6.17 -8.62
C ILE A 30 -49.16 7.45 -9.43
N ASP A 31 -50.01 8.36 -8.96
CA ASP A 31 -50.16 9.66 -9.57
C ASP A 31 -48.98 10.58 -9.21
N ALA A 32 -48.21 10.96 -10.24
CA ALA A 32 -47.17 11.95 -10.15
C ALA A 32 -47.53 13.20 -10.96
N PHE A 33 -47.27 14.37 -10.40
CA PHE A 33 -47.47 15.66 -11.04
C PHE A 33 -46.11 16.35 -11.22
N GLU A 34 -45.71 16.62 -12.45
CA GLU A 34 -44.46 17.34 -12.78
C GLU A 34 -43.21 16.81 -12.05
N GLY A 35 -43.08 15.49 -11.91
CA GLY A 35 -41.94 14.86 -11.22
C GLY A 35 -42.02 14.88 -9.68
N HIS A 36 -43.18 15.25 -9.12
CA HIS A 36 -43.47 15.28 -7.70
C HIS A 36 -44.65 14.34 -7.37
N ILE A 37 -44.55 13.63 -6.26
CA ILE A 37 -45.59 12.69 -5.80
C ILE A 37 -46.19 13.25 -4.50
N ARG A 38 -47.52 13.23 -4.41
CA ARG A 38 -48.22 13.57 -3.16
C ARG A 38 -47.97 12.49 -2.12
N MET A 39 -47.68 12.87 -0.88
CA MET A 39 -47.43 11.93 0.21
C MET A 39 -48.61 10.97 0.40
N SER A 40 -49.84 11.49 0.28
CA SER A 40 -51.07 10.67 0.34
C SER A 40 -51.10 9.55 -0.72
N GLU A 41 -50.71 9.84 -1.96
CA GLU A 41 -50.63 8.88 -3.06
C GLU A 41 -49.52 7.85 -2.84
N LEU A 42 -48.39 8.29 -2.29
CA LEU A 42 -47.28 7.40 -1.95
C LEU A 42 -47.67 6.42 -0.83
N HIS A 43 -48.45 6.87 0.17
CA HIS A 43 -48.91 6.03 1.26
C HIS A 43 -50.00 5.04 0.83
N LYS A 44 -50.86 5.42 -0.13
CA LYS A 44 -51.83 4.48 -0.75
C LYS A 44 -51.13 3.36 -1.50
N ALA A 45 -50.09 3.68 -2.27
CA ALA A 45 -49.34 2.70 -3.06
C ALA A 45 -48.39 1.84 -2.19
N TYR A 46 -47.88 2.39 -1.09
CA TYR A 46 -46.97 1.72 -0.17
C TYR A 46 -47.41 1.91 1.30
N PRO A 47 -48.49 1.24 1.73
CA PRO A 47 -49.02 1.38 3.09
C PRO A 47 -48.03 0.89 4.17
N GLU A 48 -47.18 -0.08 3.83
CA GLU A 48 -46.20 -0.70 4.73
C GLU A 48 -44.83 0.03 4.79
N ALA A 49 -44.71 1.17 4.12
CA ALA A 49 -43.45 1.91 4.06
C ALA A 49 -43.21 2.73 5.33
N ASN A 50 -42.62 2.10 6.35
CA ASN A 50 -42.11 2.80 7.52
C ASN A 50 -40.86 3.62 7.16
N SER A 51 -40.85 4.90 7.56
CA SER A 51 -39.73 5.84 7.36
C SER A 51 -38.39 5.33 7.89
N ASP A 52 -38.40 4.40 8.85
CA ASP A 52 -37.21 3.77 9.43
C ASP A 52 -36.41 2.91 8.43
N ARG A 53 -37.05 2.33 7.39
CA ARG A 53 -36.35 1.55 6.35
C ARG A 53 -35.37 2.40 5.53
N SER A 54 -35.63 3.71 5.40
CA SER A 54 -34.74 4.65 4.70
C SER A 54 -33.34 4.69 5.30
N GLY A 55 -33.21 4.54 6.63
CA GLY A 55 -31.91 4.58 7.31
C GLY A 55 -31.07 3.32 7.09
N MET A 56 -31.71 2.17 6.86
CA MET A 56 -31.02 0.89 6.70
C MET A 56 -30.32 0.75 5.35
N ILE A 57 -30.94 1.23 4.26
CA ILE A 57 -30.34 1.20 2.92
C ILE A 57 -29.08 2.09 2.87
N GLU A 58 -29.15 3.27 3.49
CA GLU A 58 -28.01 4.20 3.55
C GLU A 58 -26.88 3.69 4.46
N LYS A 59 -27.21 2.93 5.51
CA LYS A 59 -26.20 2.22 6.33
C LYS A 59 -25.50 1.12 5.52
N VAL A 60 -26.25 0.30 4.77
CA VAL A 60 -25.67 -0.77 3.94
C VAL A 60 -24.81 -0.20 2.80
N ALA A 61 -25.24 0.89 2.16
CA ALA A 61 -24.43 1.58 1.15
C ALA A 61 -23.11 2.10 1.74
N ARG A 62 -23.16 2.76 2.90
CA ARG A 62 -21.96 3.23 3.61
C ARG A 62 -21.04 2.09 4.05
N ILE A 63 -21.59 0.97 4.52
CA ILE A 63 -20.79 -0.22 4.88
C ILE A 63 -20.10 -0.79 3.64
N ARG A 64 -20.81 -0.88 2.51
CA ARG A 64 -20.23 -1.38 1.25
C ARG A 64 -19.12 -0.46 0.73
N GLU A 65 -19.35 0.86 0.76
CA GLU A 65 -18.38 1.85 0.35
C GLU A 65 -17.14 1.85 1.26
N ALA A 66 -17.34 1.78 2.57
CA ALA A 66 -16.26 1.65 3.54
C ALA A 66 -15.47 0.33 3.36
N ALA A 67 -16.13 -0.78 3.02
CA ALA A 67 -15.47 -2.05 2.74
C ALA A 67 -14.64 -2.01 1.45
N LEU A 68 -15.14 -1.36 0.39
CA LEU A 68 -14.39 -1.16 -0.86
C LEU A 68 -13.19 -0.23 -0.64
N TYR A 69 -13.37 0.85 0.12
CA TYR A 69 -12.29 1.77 0.47
C TYR A 69 -11.22 1.10 1.35
N LYS A 70 -11.64 0.25 2.29
CA LYS A 70 -10.73 -0.55 3.13
C LYS A 70 -9.98 -1.59 2.31
N ALA A 71 -10.64 -2.29 1.39
CA ALA A 71 -9.98 -3.26 0.50
C ALA A 71 -8.94 -2.61 -0.42
N ASN A 72 -9.21 -1.41 -0.93
CA ASN A 72 -8.24 -0.65 -1.74
C ASN A 72 -7.09 -0.07 -0.90
N ARG A 73 -7.35 0.32 0.35
CA ARG A 73 -6.32 0.84 1.28
C ARG A 73 -5.44 -0.27 1.86
N ASP A 74 -6.02 -1.44 2.12
CA ASP A 74 -5.34 -2.66 2.55
C ASP A 74 -4.85 -3.49 1.36
N GLY A 75 -4.61 -2.87 0.20
CA GLY A 75 -4.02 -3.48 -0.99
C GLY A 75 -2.65 -4.08 -0.65
N ARG A 76 -2.68 -5.28 -0.08
CA ARG A 76 -1.51 -6.07 0.26
C ARG A 76 -0.68 -6.18 -1.02
N PRO A 77 0.62 -5.84 -0.98
CA PRO A 77 1.47 -6.03 -2.14
C PRO A 77 1.34 -7.48 -2.60
N ASP A 78 1.16 -7.65 -3.90
CA ASP A 78 0.99 -8.93 -4.54
C ASP A 78 2.15 -9.86 -4.13
N VAL A 79 1.84 -11.12 -3.83
CA VAL A 79 2.82 -12.10 -3.34
C VAL A 79 3.95 -12.26 -4.36
N ASP A 80 3.63 -12.18 -5.65
CA ASP A 80 4.59 -12.24 -6.74
C ASP A 80 5.51 -11.01 -6.76
N HIS A 81 4.97 -9.82 -6.45
CA HIS A 81 5.77 -8.60 -6.34
C HIS A 81 6.75 -8.68 -5.15
N LEU A 82 6.28 -9.12 -3.98
CA LEU A 82 7.14 -9.33 -2.82
C LEU A 82 8.23 -10.38 -3.07
N SER A 83 7.88 -11.47 -3.76
CA SER A 83 8.85 -12.51 -4.12
C SER A 83 9.92 -11.98 -5.09
N SER A 84 9.52 -11.17 -6.07
CA SER A 84 10.43 -10.51 -7.00
C SER A 84 11.38 -9.54 -6.28
N GLU A 85 10.86 -8.71 -5.38
CA GLU A 85 11.69 -7.77 -4.61
C GLU A 85 12.64 -8.50 -3.66
N LEU A 86 12.19 -9.57 -3.00
CA LEU A 86 13.05 -10.41 -2.18
C LEU A 86 14.17 -11.05 -3.01
N GLN A 87 13.85 -11.58 -4.19
CA GLN A 87 14.84 -12.19 -5.05
C GLN A 87 15.86 -11.16 -5.55
N ARG A 88 15.42 -9.95 -5.90
CA ARG A 88 16.31 -8.83 -6.26
C ARG A 88 17.24 -8.46 -5.10
N ALA A 89 16.69 -8.33 -3.89
CA ALA A 89 17.49 -8.04 -2.70
C ALA A 89 18.54 -9.14 -2.42
N ARG A 90 18.18 -10.42 -2.59
CA ARG A 90 19.12 -11.54 -2.41
C ARG A 90 20.26 -11.50 -3.42
N VAL A 91 19.96 -11.21 -4.69
CA VAL A 91 20.98 -11.07 -5.73
C VAL A 91 21.92 -9.90 -5.42
N GLU A 92 21.39 -8.76 -4.99
CA GLU A 92 22.23 -7.62 -4.64
C GLU A 92 23.08 -7.87 -3.40
N ILE A 93 22.55 -8.55 -2.38
CA ILE A 93 23.33 -8.96 -1.21
C ILE A 93 24.47 -9.88 -1.64
N ALA A 94 24.21 -10.87 -2.49
CA ALA A 94 25.26 -11.77 -2.99
C ALA A 94 26.33 -11.01 -3.78
N ARG A 95 25.94 -10.06 -4.63
CA ARG A 95 26.87 -9.20 -5.37
C ARG A 95 27.76 -8.37 -4.43
N LEU A 96 27.17 -7.77 -3.38
CA LEU A 96 27.90 -6.98 -2.40
C LEU A 96 28.83 -7.84 -1.54
N GLN A 97 28.43 -9.09 -1.23
CA GLN A 97 29.29 -10.05 -0.53
C GLN A 97 30.51 -10.42 -1.37
N ASP A 98 30.32 -10.74 -2.66
CA ASP A 98 31.43 -11.01 -3.59
C ASP A 98 32.38 -9.80 -3.71
N GLU A 99 31.83 -8.58 -3.78
CA GLU A 99 32.63 -7.35 -3.84
C GLU A 99 33.46 -7.14 -2.56
N LEU A 100 32.86 -7.39 -1.39
CA LEU A 100 33.56 -7.32 -0.10
C LEU A 100 34.65 -8.37 0.02
N ASP A 101 34.40 -9.60 -0.42
CA ASP A 101 35.39 -10.67 -0.41
C ASP A 101 36.55 -10.36 -1.37
N GLY A 102 36.27 -9.74 -2.52
CA GLY A 102 37.29 -9.19 -3.41
C GLY A 102 38.18 -8.14 -2.73
N TYR A 103 37.60 -7.19 -2.00
CA TYR A 103 38.38 -6.19 -1.25
C TYR A 103 39.20 -6.81 -0.11
N ARG A 104 38.66 -7.83 0.57
CA ARG A 104 39.41 -8.57 1.62
C ARG A 104 40.61 -9.29 1.02
N GLN A 105 40.44 -9.97 -0.11
CA GLN A 105 41.54 -10.62 -0.80
C GLN A 105 42.62 -9.61 -1.23
N LEU A 106 42.22 -8.48 -1.82
CA LEU A 106 43.15 -7.42 -2.19
C LEU A 106 43.92 -6.87 -0.97
N ALA A 107 43.27 -6.73 0.18
CA ALA A 107 43.92 -6.28 1.41
C ALA A 107 44.99 -7.26 1.89
N VAL A 108 44.70 -8.57 1.88
CA VAL A 108 45.67 -9.63 2.23
C VAL A 108 46.84 -9.66 1.23
N GLU A 109 46.55 -9.55 -0.06
CA GLU A 109 47.61 -9.48 -1.08
C GLU A 109 48.49 -8.24 -0.91
N THR A 110 47.90 -7.11 -0.55
CA THR A 110 48.63 -5.86 -0.29
C THR A 110 49.50 -5.99 0.95
N GLU A 111 48.99 -6.58 2.05
CA GLU A 111 49.78 -6.88 3.25
C GLU A 111 51.01 -7.72 2.89
N GLY A 112 50.81 -8.84 2.18
CA GLY A 112 51.90 -9.72 1.78
C GLY A 112 52.96 -8.99 0.95
N ARG A 113 52.54 -8.22 -0.06
CA ARG A 113 53.46 -7.43 -0.89
C ARG A 113 54.22 -6.36 -0.10
N LEU A 114 53.61 -5.75 0.91
CA LEU A 114 54.27 -4.75 1.74
C LEU A 114 55.30 -5.39 2.68
N LEU A 115 55.00 -6.57 3.24
CA LEU A 115 55.95 -7.33 4.05
C LEU A 115 57.13 -7.81 3.21
N ASP A 116 56.87 -8.38 2.02
CA ASP A 116 57.91 -8.79 1.07
C ASP A 116 58.82 -7.62 0.67
N LEU A 117 58.24 -6.42 0.52
CA LEU A 117 59.00 -5.20 0.23
C LEU A 117 59.87 -4.80 1.43
N GLN A 118 59.34 -4.91 2.64
CA GLN A 118 60.07 -4.58 3.87
C GLN A 118 61.30 -5.47 4.08
N GLU A 119 61.23 -6.76 3.72
CA GLU A 119 62.37 -7.67 3.80
C GLU A 119 63.52 -7.30 2.86
N ARG A 120 63.23 -6.58 1.77
CA ARG A 120 64.22 -6.16 0.76
C ARG A 120 64.79 -4.77 1.04
N CYS A 121 64.28 -4.07 2.04
CA CYS A 121 64.69 -2.73 2.40
C CYS A 121 65.95 -2.70 3.28
N ASP A 122 66.71 -1.60 3.21
CA ASP A 122 67.73 -1.33 4.23
C ASP A 122 67.09 -1.03 5.60
N ALA A 123 67.90 -1.00 6.66
CA ALA A 123 67.40 -0.85 8.03
C ALA A 123 66.55 0.42 8.25
N ARG A 124 66.87 1.54 7.58
CA ARG A 124 66.12 2.79 7.73
C ARG A 124 64.81 2.72 6.97
N GLN A 125 64.84 2.21 5.74
CA GLN A 125 63.66 2.02 4.90
C GLN A 125 62.68 1.01 5.52
N ALA A 126 63.18 -0.11 6.03
CA ALA A 126 62.38 -1.14 6.67
C ALA A 126 61.64 -0.62 7.91
N MET A 127 62.27 0.28 8.69
CA MET A 127 61.64 0.89 9.86
C MET A 127 60.54 1.89 9.49
N MET A 128 60.75 2.71 8.43
CA MET A 128 59.71 3.61 7.92
C MET A 128 58.52 2.83 7.35
N LEU A 129 58.80 1.79 6.55
CA LEU A 129 57.76 0.94 5.97
C LEU A 129 57.01 0.15 7.05
N GLY A 130 57.69 -0.32 8.10
CA GLY A 130 57.06 -1.00 9.24
C GLY A 130 56.01 -0.14 9.95
N THR A 131 56.23 1.17 10.04
CA THR A 131 55.22 2.10 10.59
C THR A 131 53.96 2.14 9.72
N LEU A 132 54.13 2.17 8.38
CA LEU A 132 53.02 2.17 7.43
C LEU A 132 52.27 0.83 7.45
N VAL A 133 52.98 -0.29 7.44
CA VAL A 133 52.41 -1.64 7.55
C VAL A 133 51.63 -1.77 8.86
N GLY A 134 52.21 -1.35 9.98
CA GLY A 134 51.53 -1.38 11.27
C GLY A 134 50.24 -0.54 11.28
N TRP A 135 50.26 0.65 10.68
CA TRP A 135 49.04 1.46 10.50
C TRP A 135 48.01 0.74 9.63
N PHE A 136 48.41 0.20 8.48
CA PHE A 136 47.53 -0.50 7.54
C PHE A 136 46.84 -1.70 8.20
N MET A 137 47.61 -2.54 8.92
CA MET A 137 47.08 -3.69 9.65
C MET A 137 46.10 -3.29 10.76
N ASN A 138 46.37 -2.19 11.46
CA ASN A 138 45.43 -1.67 12.44
C ASN A 138 44.13 -1.18 11.78
N GLN A 139 44.22 -0.54 10.60
CA GLN A 139 43.05 -0.13 9.84
C GLN A 139 42.20 -1.31 9.38
N LEU A 140 42.80 -2.43 8.98
CA LEU A 140 42.07 -3.65 8.62
C LEU A 140 41.31 -4.21 9.83
N LYS A 141 41.99 -4.39 10.97
CA LYS A 141 41.37 -4.91 12.20
C LYS A 141 40.17 -4.08 12.68
N LEU A 142 40.26 -2.75 12.59
CA LEU A 142 39.15 -1.86 12.96
C LEU A 142 37.90 -2.03 12.08
N ARG A 143 38.07 -2.52 10.85
CA ARG A 143 36.98 -2.72 9.88
C ARG A 143 36.41 -4.14 9.93
N GLU A 144 37.18 -5.13 10.37
CA GLU A 144 36.70 -6.50 10.61
C GLU A 144 35.87 -6.64 11.88
N SER A 145 36.11 -5.78 12.88
CA SER A 145 35.42 -5.84 14.17
C SER A 145 34.05 -5.16 14.21
N LYS A 146 33.51 -4.70 13.07
CA LYS A 146 32.18 -4.07 12.95
C LYS A 146 31.25 -4.94 12.13
#